data_AF-A0A7C3BLI1-F1
#
_entry.id   AF-A0A7C3BLI1-F1
#
_cell.length_a   1.000
_cell.length_b   1.000
_cell.length_c   1.000
_cell.angle_alpha   90.00
_cell.angle_beta   90.00
_cell.angle_gamma   90.00
#
_symmetry.space_group_name_H-M   'P 1'
#
loop_
_entity.id
_entity.type
_entity.pdbx_description
1 polymer ?
#
loop_
_entity_poly.entity_id
_entity_poly.type
_entity_poly.pdbx_seq_one_letter_code
_entity_poly.pdbx_strand_id
1 'polypeptide(L)' 'MSVELRPGETQESLLKRFRKEVVKDRILSTYRKKRWFVSKSEDRRLAKQRAIRKAQRKVRVMKSRQR' A
#
# COMPACT_ATOMS: atom_id res chain seq x y z
N MET A 1 -8.38 -12.67 13.78
CA MET A 1 -9.01 -12.29 12.50
C MET A 1 -9.55 -13.56 11.88
N SER A 2 -10.80 -13.91 12.13
CA SER A 2 -11.46 -15.07 11.52
C SER A 2 -12.08 -14.67 10.18
N VAL A 3 -12.13 -15.61 9.24
CA VAL A 3 -12.75 -15.44 7.92
C VAL A 3 -14.02 -16.27 7.91
N GLU A 4 -15.15 -15.61 8.17
CA GLU A 4 -16.46 -16.27 8.25
C GLU A 4 -17.33 -15.88 7.06
N LEU A 5 -18.04 -16.88 6.53
CA LEU A 5 -18.97 -16.75 5.42
C LEU A 5 -20.23 -16.04 5.90
N ARG A 6 -20.63 -14.96 5.22
CA ARG A 6 -21.87 -14.25 5.54
C ARG A 6 -23.08 -14.95 4.89
N PRO A 7 -24.29 -14.82 5.47
CA PRO A 7 -25.49 -15.34 4.84
C PRO A 7 -25.67 -14.81 3.41
N GLY A 8 -25.87 -15.71 2.45
CA GLY A 8 -26.04 -15.36 1.02
C GLY A 8 -24.75 -14.94 0.31
N GLU A 9 -23.59 -14.99 0.95
CA GLU A 9 -22.30 -14.71 0.32
C GLU A 9 -21.78 -15.95 -0.41
N THR A 10 -21.25 -15.78 -1.62
CA THR A 10 -20.52 -16.84 -2.32
C THR A 10 -19.09 -16.95 -1.80
N GLN A 11 -18.50 -18.15 -1.91
CA GLN A 11 -17.12 -18.37 -1.44
C GLN A 11 -16.09 -17.45 -2.12
N GLU A 12 -16.30 -17.11 -3.39
CA GLU A 12 -15.43 -16.18 -4.11
C GLU A 12 -15.52 -14.75 -3.54
N SER A 13 -16.73 -14.30 -3.19
CA SER A 13 -16.94 -13.00 -2.55
C SER A 13 -16.23 -12.92 -1.19
N LEU A 14 -16.32 -14.00 -0.39
CA LEU A 14 -15.60 -14.10 0.88
C LEU A 14 -14.08 -13.93 0.69
N LEU A 15 -13.48 -14.62 -0.28
CA LEU A 15 -12.04 -14.51 -0.57
C LEU A 15 -11.64 -13.11 -1.03
N LYS A 16 -12.47 -12.44 -1.84
CA LYS A 16 -12.24 -11.03 -2.26
C LYS A 16 -12.23 -10.09 -1.05
N ARG A 17 -13.20 -10.24 -0.13
CA ARG A 17 -13.29 -9.45 1.10
C ARG A 17 -12.10 -9.70 2.02
N PHE A 18 -11.73 -10.96 2.23
CA PHE A 18 -10.55 -11.31 3.01
C PHE A 18 -9.27 -10.66 2.46
N ARG A 19 -8.99 -10.80 1.15
CA ARG A 19 -7.83 -10.14 0.54
C ARG A 19 -7.85 -8.63 0.74
N LYS A 20 -9.02 -8.00 0.61
CA LYS A 20 -9.18 -6.56 0.80
C LYS A 20 -8.81 -6.13 2.22
N GLU A 21 -9.30 -6.82 3.25
CA GLU A 21 -8.96 -6.50 4.64
C GLU A 21 -7.48 -6.78 4.95
N VAL A 22 -6.91 -7.89 4.49
CA VAL A 22 -5.46 -8.18 4.67
C VAL A 22 -4.58 -7.10 4.05
N VAL A 23 -4.94 -6.60 2.85
CA VAL A 23 -4.21 -5.52 2.18
C VAL A 23 -4.36 -4.20 2.94
N LYS A 24 -5.56 -3.91 3.45
CA LYS A 24 -5.86 -2.71 4.24
C LYS A 24 -5.06 -2.67 5.55
N ASP A 25 -4.91 -3.81 6.22
CA ASP A 25 -4.12 -3.95 7.45
C ASP A 25 -2.60 -3.84 7.21
N ARG A 26 -2.17 -3.89 5.95
CA ARG A 26 -0.76 -3.71 5.51
C ARG A 26 0.23 -4.67 6.16
N ILE A 27 -0.23 -5.78 6.75
CA ILE A 27 0.62 -6.72 7.50
C ILE A 27 1.82 -7.21 6.67
N LEU A 28 1.57 -7.58 5.41
CA LEU A 28 2.62 -8.02 4.48
C LEU A 28 3.62 -6.91 4.12
N SER A 29 3.14 -5.67 3.97
CA SER A 29 4.02 -4.53 3.68
C SER A 29 4.93 -4.22 4.86
N THR A 30 4.39 -4.28 6.08
CA THR A 30 5.14 -4.06 7.31
C THR A 30 6.20 -5.14 7.48
N TYR A 31 5.84 -6.42 7.30
CA TYR A 31 6.79 -7.53 7.39
C TYR A 31 7.93 -7.40 6.37
N ARG A 32 7.61 -7.12 5.09
CA ARG A 32 8.63 -6.93 4.05
C ARG A 32 9.58 -5.77 4.37
N LYS A 33 9.07 -4.68 4.95
CA LYS A 33 9.91 -3.54 5.37
C LYS A 33 10.84 -3.90 6.54
N LYS A 34 10.37 -4.74 7.45
CA LYS A 34 11.15 -5.19 8.63
C LYS A 34 12.05 -6.39 8.36
N ARG A 35 11.96 -7.03 7.18
CA ARG A 35 12.71 -8.26 6.83
C ARG A 35 14.22 -8.11 6.93
N TRP A 36 14.73 -6.93 6.61
CA TRP A 36 16.16 -6.64 6.61
C TRP A 36 16.43 -5.38 7.42
N PHE A 37 17.61 -5.34 8.06
CA PHE A 37 18.10 -4.10 8.65
C PHE A 37 18.38 -3.07 7.55
N VAL A 38 17.89 -1.86 7.76
CA VAL A 38 18.16 -0.70 6.91
C VAL A 38 18.68 0.41 7.81
N SER A 39 19.81 1.01 7.44
CA SER A 39 20.41 2.08 8.21
C SER A 39 19.52 3.33 8.22
N LYS A 40 19.66 4.17 9.25
CA LYS A 40 18.86 5.41 9.36
C LYS A 40 19.13 6.38 8.21
N SER A 41 20.35 6.41 7.68
CA SER A 41 20.70 7.22 6.51
C SER A 41 19.95 6.74 5.26
N GLU A 42 19.84 5.43 5.09
CA GLU A 42 19.16 4.84 3.94
C GLU A 42 17.64 5.05 3.98
N ASP A 43 17.04 4.88 5.15
CA ASP A 43 15.63 5.23 5.38
C ASP A 43 15.35 6.71 5.06
N ARG A 44 16.23 7.63 5.49
CA ARG A 44 16.13 9.06 5.16
C ARG A 44 16.27 9.33 3.67
N ARG A 45 17.21 8.66 2.99
CA ARG A 45 17.40 8.78 1.53
C ARG A 45 16.15 8.34 0.78
N LEU A 46 15.58 7.19 1.14
CA LEU A 46 14.34 6.67 0.54
C LEU A 46 13.16 7.61 0.80
N ALA A 47 13.02 8.18 1.99
CA ALA A 47 11.98 9.15 2.32
C ALA A 47 12.09 10.43 1.47
N LYS A 48 13.31 10.99 1.35
CA LYS A 48 13.58 12.17 0.51
C LYS A 48 13.22 11.91 -0.95
N GLN A 49 13.65 10.79 -1.51
CA GLN A 49 13.31 10.43 -2.89
C GLN A 49 11.80 10.24 -3.10
N ARG A 50 11.09 9.63 -2.14
CA ARG A 50 9.63 9.49 -2.20
C ARG A 50 8.93 10.85 -2.21
N ALA A 51 9.39 11.80 -1.41
CA ALA A 51 8.84 13.15 -1.36
C ALA A 51 9.01 13.88 -2.71
N ILE A 52 10.23 13.84 -3.27
CA ILE A 52 10.52 14.43 -4.60
C ILE A 52 9.62 13.81 -5.67
N ARG A 53 9.51 12.47 -5.71
CA ARG A 53 8.64 11.76 -6.66
C ARG A 53 7.17 12.18 -6.52
N LYS A 54 6.68 12.37 -5.29
CA LYS A 54 5.30 12.83 -5.02
C LYS A 54 5.09 14.25 -5.56
N ALA A 55 6.04 15.17 -5.33
CA ALA A 55 5.96 16.54 -5.82
C ALA A 55 5.97 16.58 -7.36
N GLN A 56 6.88 15.85 -8.01
CA GLN A 56 6.95 15.74 -9.47
C GLN A 56 5.66 15.19 -10.06
N ARG A 57 5.07 14.15 -9.44
CA ARG A 57 3.78 13.60 -9.87
C ARG A 57 2.66 14.65 -9.82
N LYS A 58 2.60 15.47 -8.76
CA LYS A 58 1.61 16.55 -8.63
C LYS A 58 1.71 17.56 -9.79
N VAL A 59 2.93 17.97 -10.13
CA VAL A 59 3.19 18.89 -11.25
C VAL A 59 2.76 18.27 -12.58
N ARG A 60 3.10 16.99 -12.84
CA ARG A 60 2.71 16.30 -14.08
C ARG A 60 1.18 16.20 -14.23
N VAL A 61 0.48 15.83 -13.16
CA VAL A 61 -1.00 15.72 -13.16
C VAL A 61 -1.66 17.09 -13.38
N MET A 62 -1.10 18.17 -12.82
CA MET A 62 -1.61 19.51 -13.06
C MET A 62 -1.42 19.94 -14.52
N LYS A 63 -0.23 19.70 -15.10
CA LYS A 63 0.05 19.99 -16.50
C LYS A 63 -0.83 19.20 -17.47
N SER A 64 -1.12 17.93 -17.17
CA SER A 64 -2.00 17.10 -18.01
C SER A 64 -3.47 17.51 -17.94
N ARG A 65 -3.89 18.27 -16.92
CA ARG A 65 -5.26 18.81 -16.79
C ARG A 65 -5.45 20.13 -17.55
N GLN A 66 -4.36 20.81 -17.86
CA GLN A 66 -4.36 22.07 -18.62
C GLN A 66 -4.22 21.86 -20.13
N ARG A 67 -3.97 20.62 -20.58
CA ARG A 67 -4.00 20.20 -21.98
C ARG A 67 -5.30 19.48 -22.25
#